data_AF-A0A7Y3SZN4-F1
#
_entry.id   AF-A0A7Y3SZN4-F1
#
_cell.length_a   1.000
_cell.length_b   1.000
_cell.length_c   1.000
_cell.angle_alpha   90.00
_cell.angle_beta   90.00
_cell.angle_gamma   90.00
#
_symmetry.space_group_name_H-M   'P 1'
#
loop_
_entity.id
_entity.type
_entity.pdbx_description
1 polymer ?
#
loop_
_entity_poly.entity_id
_entity_poly.type
_entity_poly.pdbx_seq_one_letter_code
_entity_poly.pdbx_strand_id
1 'polypeptide(L)'
;MNESLICPKCNGKNFEIKHEATFVYTYKIDILNASIDNEESENLPFLFDNREQTCFKEFIECDKCGTKYPCSFDKYNQTIDLTIMKKAIRADNVKEPDFLG
;
A
#
# COMPACT_ATOMS: atom_id res chain seq x y z
N MET A 1 -8.80 -24.79 17.64
CA MET A 1 -7.43 -25.12 17.19
C MET A 1 -6.77 -23.83 16.75
N ASN A 2 -5.70 -23.39 17.45
CA ASN A 2 -4.93 -22.20 17.08
C ASN A 2 -3.98 -22.58 15.94
N GLU A 3 -4.47 -22.59 14.70
CA GLU A 3 -3.61 -22.76 13.53
C GLU A 3 -2.71 -21.53 13.39
N SER A 4 -1.50 -21.62 13.93
CA SER A 4 -0.49 -20.58 13.79
C SER A 4 -0.07 -20.43 12.34
N LEU A 5 0.01 -19.20 11.85
CA LEU A 5 0.56 -18.89 10.54
C LEU A 5 2.07 -19.19 10.54
N ILE A 6 2.58 -19.90 9.53
CA ILE A 6 3.99 -20.26 9.42
C ILE A 6 4.53 -19.80 8.07
N CYS A 7 5.69 -19.14 8.09
CA CYS A 7 6.38 -18.72 6.89
C CYS A 7 7.03 -19.94 6.23
N PRO A 8 6.65 -20.31 4.99
CA PRO A 8 7.15 -21.50 4.30
C PRO A 8 8.64 -21.41 3.97
N LYS A 9 9.22 -20.21 3.90
CA LYS A 9 10.63 -20.01 3.57
C LYS A 9 11.57 -20.24 4.75
N CYS A 10 11.14 -19.94 5.99
CA CYS A 10 12.05 -19.92 7.16
C CYS A 10 11.44 -20.46 8.46
N ASN A 11 10.23 -21.01 8.40
CA ASN A 11 9.40 -21.45 9.52
C ASN A 11 9.20 -20.38 10.63
N GLY A 12 9.25 -19.11 10.25
CA GLY A 12 8.91 -17.99 11.15
C GLY A 12 7.41 -17.98 11.46
N LYS A 13 7.04 -17.47 12.63
CA LYS A 13 5.63 -17.37 13.07
C LYS A 13 5.12 -15.93 13.18
N ASN A 14 6.04 -14.97 13.15
CA ASN A 14 5.73 -13.56 13.28
C ASN A 14 5.76 -12.92 11.89
N PHE A 15 4.81 -12.02 11.69
CA PHE A 15 4.59 -11.31 10.44
C PHE A 15 4.10 -9.90 10.73
N GLU A 16 4.51 -8.96 9.88
CA GLU A 16 4.03 -7.59 9.82
C GLU A 16 3.11 -7.40 8.62
N ILE A 17 2.07 -6.59 8.79
CA ILE A 17 1.24 -6.13 7.68
C ILE A 17 1.71 -4.75 7.26
N LYS A 18 1.88 -4.54 5.95
CA LYS A 18 2.37 -3.28 5.38
C LYS A 18 1.46 -2.79 4.28
N HIS A 19 1.19 -1.49 4.31
CA HIS A 19 0.52 -0.74 3.27
C HIS A 19 1.47 0.34 2.74
N GLU A 20 1.78 0.28 1.45
CA GLU A 20 2.62 1.24 0.77
C GLU A 20 1.75 2.01 -0.23
N ALA A 21 1.75 3.34 -0.12
CA ALA A 21 1.02 4.21 -1.02
C ALA A 21 1.93 5.35 -1.49
N THR A 22 1.87 5.68 -2.77
CA THR A 22 2.55 6.83 -3.34
C THR A 22 1.52 7.81 -3.88
N PHE A 23 1.70 9.09 -3.59
CA PHE A 23 0.80 10.15 -4.00
C PHE A 23 1.56 11.23 -4.77
N VAL A 24 0.93 11.72 -5.84
CA VAL A 24 1.35 12.92 -6.55
C VAL A 24 0.40 14.05 -6.18
N TYR A 25 0.97 15.10 -5.61
CA TYR A 25 0.26 16.33 -5.28
C TYR A 25 0.43 17.33 -6.41
N THR A 26 -0.68 17.81 -6.94
CA THR A 26 -0.68 18.85 -7.98
C THR A 26 -1.16 20.16 -7.38
N TYR A 27 -0.39 21.21 -7.64
CA TYR A 27 -0.71 22.58 -7.26
C TYR A 27 -0.70 23.43 -8.53
N LYS A 28 -1.77 24.17 -8.80
CA LYS A 28 -1.75 25.22 -9.83
C LYS A 28 -1.17 26.48 -9.23
N ILE A 29 -0.29 27.09 -10.01
CA ILE A 29 0.27 28.41 -9.73
C ILE A 29 -0.44 29.36 -10.69
N ASP A 30 -1.31 30.21 -10.15
CA ASP A 30 -2.04 31.19 -10.95
C ASP A 30 -1.34 32.55 -10.83
N ILE A 31 -0.66 32.96 -11.90
CA ILE A 31 0.12 34.20 -11.97
C ILE A 31 -0.76 35.38 -12.43
N LEU A 32 -1.98 35.12 -12.90
CA LEU A 32 -2.81 36.11 -13.59
C LEU A 32 -3.36 37.23 -12.69
N ASN A 33 -3.33 37.06 -11.36
CA ASN A 33 -3.76 38.08 -10.40
C ASN A 33 -2.61 38.81 -9.69
N ALA A 34 -1.36 38.58 -10.10
CA ALA A 34 -0.25 39.45 -9.73
C ALA A 34 -0.36 40.73 -10.58
N SER A 35 -1.39 41.53 -10.33
CA SER A 35 -1.45 42.91 -10.79
C SER A 35 -0.15 43.59 -10.42
N ILE A 36 0.45 44.24 -11.41
CA ILE A 36 1.78 44.87 -11.46
C ILE A 36 1.99 45.94 -10.36
N ASP A 37 1.01 46.14 -9.48
CA ASP A 37 0.96 47.22 -8.49
C ASP A 37 1.44 46.82 -7.09
N ASN A 38 1.80 45.55 -6.83
CA ASN A 38 2.32 45.10 -5.54
C ASN A 38 3.68 44.41 -5.70
N GLU A 39 4.76 45.21 -5.69
CA GLU A 39 6.17 44.76 -5.64
C GLU A 39 6.54 44.02 -4.34
N GLU A 40 5.60 43.73 -3.43
CA GLU A 40 5.92 43.23 -2.07
C GLU A 40 5.37 41.84 -1.70
N SER A 41 4.74 41.08 -2.61
CA SER A 41 4.40 39.68 -2.30
C SER A 41 4.89 38.71 -3.36
N GLU A 42 6.15 38.30 -3.26
CA GLU A 42 6.74 37.17 -4.02
C GLU A 42 6.10 35.81 -3.68
N ASN A 43 5.12 35.76 -2.78
CA ASN A 43 4.47 34.54 -2.32
C ASN A 43 3.13 34.34 -3.03
N LEU A 44 3.15 33.57 -4.12
CA LEU A 44 1.93 33.09 -4.79
C LEU A 44 1.27 31.99 -3.95
N PRO A 45 -0.07 31.99 -3.78
CA PRO A 45 -0.75 30.91 -3.09
C PRO A 45 -0.64 29.61 -3.91
N PHE A 46 -0.05 28.56 -3.32
CA PHE A 46 -0.15 27.21 -3.88
C PHE A 46 -1.50 26.62 -3.47
N LEU A 47 -2.46 26.60 -4.39
CA LEU A 47 -3.75 25.97 -4.12
C LEU A 47 -3.62 24.47 -4.36
N PHE A 48 -4.10 23.68 -3.41
CA PHE A 48 -4.17 22.22 -3.57
C PHE A 48 -5.26 21.89 -4.57
N ASP A 49 -4.88 21.44 -5.76
CA ASP A 49 -5.82 21.10 -6.84
C ASP A 49 -6.17 19.63 -6.86
N ASN A 50 -5.17 18.76 -6.73
CA ASN A 50 -5.37 17.33 -6.91
C ASN A 50 -4.39 16.51 -6.09
N ARG A 51 -4.86 15.33 -5.66
CA ARG A 51 -4.02 14.25 -5.14
C ARG A 51 -4.36 12.99 -5.92
N GLU A 52 -3.40 12.54 -6.70
CA GLU A 52 -3.47 11.28 -7.41
C GLU A 52 -2.69 10.20 -6.65
N GLN A 53 -3.30 9.03 -6.46
CA GLN A 53 -2.61 7.88 -5.91
C GLN A 53 -1.99 7.07 -7.06
N THR A 54 -0.67 7.11 -7.19
CA THR A 54 0.05 6.45 -8.30
C THR A 54 0.47 5.03 -8.00
N CYS A 55 0.51 4.66 -6.71
CA CYS A 55 0.85 3.31 -6.28
C CYS A 55 0.05 2.93 -5.04
N PHE A 56 -0.37 1.67 -4.98
CA PHE A 56 -0.88 1.05 -3.78
C PHE A 56 -0.41 -0.40 -3.74
N LYS A 57 0.26 -0.79 -2.65
CA LYS A 57 0.64 -2.16 -2.40
C LYS A 57 0.29 -2.54 -0.98
N GLU A 58 -0.26 -3.73 -0.85
CA GLU A 58 -0.59 -4.33 0.43
C GLU A 58 0.10 -5.69 0.47
N PHE A 59 0.83 -5.96 1.55
CA PHE A 59 1.56 -7.22 1.69
C PHE A 59 1.81 -7.56 3.16
N ILE A 60 2.00 -8.84 3.39
CA ILE A 60 2.44 -9.39 4.68
C ILE A 60 3.92 -9.70 4.56
N GLU A 61 4.73 -9.26 5.50
CA GLU A 61 6.17 -9.50 5.53
C GLU A 61 6.53 -10.40 6.71
N CYS A 62 7.38 -11.42 6.49
CA CYS A 62 7.89 -12.24 7.58
C CYS A 62 9.08 -11.58 8.26
N ASP A 63 8.95 -11.26 9.55
CA ASP A 63 9.96 -10.53 10.32
C ASP A 63 11.32 -11.25 10.38
N LYS A 64 11.31 -12.59 10.28
CA LYS A 64 12.52 -13.40 10.37
C LYS A 64 13.35 -13.42 9.08
N CYS A 65 12.71 -13.36 7.91
CA CYS A 65 13.40 -13.55 6.61
C CYS A 65 13.09 -12.48 5.56
N GLY A 66 12.26 -11.48 5.89
CA GLY A 66 11.87 -10.38 5.00
C GLY A 66 11.06 -10.80 3.77
N THR A 67 10.54 -12.03 3.73
CA THR A 67 9.74 -12.46 2.57
C THR A 67 8.39 -11.78 2.61
N LYS A 68 8.03 -11.18 1.47
CA LYS A 68 6.80 -10.40 1.30
C LYS A 68 5.80 -11.25 0.51
N TYR A 69 4.58 -11.32 1.02
CA TYR A 69 3.46 -12.04 0.43
C TYR A 69 2.39 -11.01 0.06
N PRO A 70 2.16 -10.72 -1.23
CA PRO A 70 1.12 -9.79 -1.66
C PRO A 70 -0.25 -10.26 -1.21
N CYS A 71 -1.08 -9.33 -0.72
CA CYS A 71 -2.45 -9.62 -0.30
C CYS A 71 -3.29 -8.36 -0.46
N SER A 72 -4.61 -8.48 -0.59
CA SER A 72 -5.50 -7.32 -0.51
C SER A 72 -6.34 -7.43 0.75
N PHE A 73 -6.41 -6.33 1.50
CA PHE A 73 -7.20 -6.27 2.72
C PHE A 73 -8.56 -5.65 2.44
N ASP A 74 -9.61 -6.23 3.01
CA ASP A 74 -10.93 -5.64 2.96
C ASP A 74 -10.96 -4.38 3.83
N LYS A 75 -11.06 -3.22 3.18
CA LYS A 75 -11.06 -1.90 3.83
C LYS A 75 -12.26 -1.70 4.77
N TYR A 76 -13.33 -2.46 4.62
CA TYR A 76 -14.55 -2.29 5.41
C TYR A 76 -14.49 -2.97 6.77
N ASN A 77 -13.79 -4.10 6.88
CA ASN A 77 -13.91 -4.95 8.05
C ASN A 77 -12.79 -4.79 9.07
N GLN A 78 -11.75 -3.97 8.80
CA GLN A 78 -10.58 -3.71 9.69
C GLN A 78 -10.00 -4.95 10.39
N THR A 79 -10.31 -6.13 9.87
CA THR A 79 -10.00 -7.42 10.45
C THR A 79 -9.32 -8.20 9.36
N ILE A 80 -8.23 -8.84 9.74
CA ILE A 80 -7.46 -9.66 8.83
C ILE A 80 -7.87 -11.09 9.09
N ASP A 81 -8.60 -11.65 8.13
CA ASP A 81 -8.92 -13.06 8.12
C ASP A 81 -7.63 -13.86 7.92
N LEU A 82 -7.31 -14.72 8.89
CA LEU A 82 -6.21 -15.69 8.83
C LEU A 82 -6.26 -16.53 7.54
N THR A 83 -7.44 -16.71 6.96
CA THR A 83 -7.66 -17.36 5.67
C THR A 83 -7.04 -16.57 4.52
N ILE A 84 -7.17 -15.24 4.50
CA ILE A 84 -6.55 -14.37 3.49
C ILE A 84 -5.03 -14.45 3.62
N MET A 85 -4.51 -14.40 4.85
CA MET A 85 -3.06 -14.53 5.09
C MET A 85 -2.52 -15.89 4.63
N LYS A 86 -3.22 -16.98 4.95
CA LYS A 86 -2.87 -18.34 4.49
C LYS A 86 -2.93 -18.45 2.98
N LYS A 87 -3.94 -17.85 2.33
CA LYS A 87 -4.06 -17.84 0.86
C LYS A 87 -2.92 -17.08 0.21
N ALA A 88 -2.57 -15.89 0.69
CA ALA A 88 -1.47 -15.09 0.17
C ALA A 88 -0.13 -15.85 0.26
N ILE A 89 0.16 -16.44 1.42
CA ILE A 89 1.37 -17.24 1.62
C ILE A 89 1.37 -18.49 0.71
N ARG A 90 0.23 -19.15 0.51
CA ARG A 90 0.14 -20.33 -0.37
C ARG A 90 0.26 -19.96 -1.84
N ALA A 91 -0.44 -18.93 -2.32
CA ALA A 91 -0.44 -18.52 -3.72
C ALA A 91 0.97 -18.21 -4.22
N ASP A 92 1.81 -17.60 -3.38
CA ASP A 92 3.20 -17.30 -3.68
C ASP A 92 4.12 -18.54 -3.75
N ASN A 93 3.65 -19.69 -3.25
CA ASN A 93 4.38 -20.96 -3.26
C ASN A 93 3.84 -21.98 -4.28
N VAL A 94 2.78 -21.64 -5.02
CA VAL A 94 2.20 -22.51 -6.05
C VAL A 94 2.87 -22.19 -7.38
N LYS A 95 3.73 -23.10 -7.87
CA LYS A 95 4.38 -22.99 -9.19
C LYS A 95 3.44 -23.33 -10.36
N GLU A 96 2.32 -23.99 -10.11
CA GLU A 96 1.29 -24.30 -11.11
C GLU A 96 -0.09 -24.21 -10.47
N PRO A 97 -0.98 -23.28 -10.91
CA PRO A 97 -2.36 -23.30 -10.46
C PRO A 97 -3.03 -24.54 -11.05
N ASP A 98 -3.28 -25.55 -10.22
CA ASP A 98 -4.16 -26.65 -10.60
C ASP A 98 -5.56 -26.07 -10.80
N PHE A 99 -5.90 -25.81 -12.06
CA PHE A 99 -7.26 -25.59 -12.52
C PHE A 99 -8.00 -26.93 -12.42
N LEU A 100 -8.57 -27.21 -11.25
CA LEU A 100 -9.59 -28.24 -11.11
C LEU A 100 -10.93 -27.63 -11.52
N GLY A 101 -11.22 -27.75 -12.83
CA GLY A 101 -12.56 -27.60 -13.39
C GLY A 101 -13.48 -28.77 -13.06
#